data_AF-A0A4Q5GBS2-F1
#
_entry.id   AF-A0A4Q5GBS2-F1
#
_cell.length_a   1.000
_cell.length_b   1.000
_cell.length_c   1.000
_cell.angle_alpha   90.00
_cell.angle_beta   90.00
_cell.angle_gamma   90.00
#
_symmetry.space_group_name_H-M   'P 1'
#
loop_
_entity.id
_entity.type
_entity.pdbx_description
1 polymer ?
#
loop_
_entity_poly.entity_id
_entity_poly.type
_entity_poly.pdbx_seq_one_letter_code
_entity_poly.pdbx_strand_id
1 'polypeptide(L)'
;MKKRFLSVLLTLFMVLMMLPTTAYADTAYCDICGKEVDIDYSNYEYLNAQFHQRSGYCQECGSFVAKPRSEHNWSGTATCTSGQTCTVCGGTSNPRGHAYESTVTIEPTCTTDGVRTYVCKNDSSHTYTEPIPATEHNYESSVTTAAACTTDGVRTYVCKNDSSHTYTEPIPAAGHNLEKAEKKDAGCTKDGYEAYWRCQTCKKLFSDEAGTVEIINPIEIKATGHDLKAVKRKEAGCTEDGHETYWRCQTCKKLFSDAAGTVE
;
A
#
# COMPACT_ATOMS: atom_id res chain seq x y z
N MET A 1 -52.06 -2.72 -80.62
CA MET A 1 -50.80 -2.73 -81.41
C MET A 1 -49.57 -2.60 -80.52
N LYS A 2 -49.27 -3.55 -79.61
CA LYS A 2 -48.07 -3.46 -78.75
C LYS A 2 -47.25 -4.76 -78.58
N LYS A 3 -47.71 -5.91 -79.09
CA LYS A 3 -46.95 -7.17 -79.02
C LYS A 3 -45.84 -7.30 -80.08
N ARG A 4 -45.95 -6.61 -81.22
CA ARG A 4 -44.91 -6.63 -82.28
C ARG A 4 -43.73 -5.69 -81.98
N PHE A 5 -43.92 -4.64 -81.20
CA PHE A 5 -42.83 -3.75 -80.78
C PHE A 5 -41.95 -4.34 -79.67
N LEU A 6 -42.53 -5.12 -78.74
CA LEU A 6 -41.77 -5.72 -77.64
C LEU A 6 -40.84 -6.87 -78.10
N SER A 7 -41.25 -7.62 -79.13
CA SER A 7 -40.45 -8.73 -79.69
C SER A 7 -39.24 -8.25 -80.51
N VAL A 8 -39.34 -7.07 -81.13
CA VAL A 8 -38.22 -6.45 -81.86
C VAL A 8 -37.23 -5.80 -80.90
N LEU A 9 -37.69 -5.26 -79.76
CA LEU A 9 -36.82 -4.68 -78.74
C LEU A 9 -36.03 -5.75 -77.96
N LEU A 10 -36.64 -6.90 -77.64
CA LEU A 10 -35.96 -7.99 -76.92
C LEU A 10 -34.88 -8.68 -77.75
N THR A 11 -35.10 -8.83 -79.05
CA THR A 11 -34.13 -9.46 -79.96
C THR A 11 -32.95 -8.54 -80.28
N LEU A 12 -33.17 -7.23 -80.37
CA LEU A 12 -32.08 -6.25 -80.50
C LEU A 12 -31.22 -6.15 -79.22
N PHE A 13 -31.82 -6.34 -78.04
CA PHE A 13 -31.10 -6.31 -76.76
C PHE A 13 -30.27 -7.58 -76.52
N MET A 14 -30.72 -8.76 -76.96
CA MET A 14 -29.90 -9.98 -76.89
C MET A 14 -28.74 -10.00 -77.88
N VAL A 15 -28.84 -9.33 -79.04
CA VAL A 15 -27.75 -9.24 -80.03
C VAL A 15 -26.63 -8.30 -79.57
N LEU A 16 -26.94 -7.29 -78.73
CA LEU A 16 -25.91 -6.41 -78.16
C LEU A 16 -25.05 -7.10 -77.07
N MET A 17 -25.55 -8.17 -76.44
CA MET A 17 -24.80 -8.93 -75.42
C MET A 17 -23.85 -9.99 -76.00
N MET A 18 -23.83 -10.18 -77.33
CA MET A 18 -22.96 -11.12 -78.03
C MET A 18 -21.87 -10.45 -78.87
N LEU A 19 -21.62 -9.16 -78.68
CA LEU A 19 -20.39 -8.56 -79.19
C LEU A 19 -19.22 -9.14 -78.39
N PRO A 20 -18.22 -9.77 -79.04
CA PRO A 20 -17.02 -10.18 -78.33
C PRO A 20 -16.44 -8.93 -77.67
N THR A 21 -16.20 -8.99 -76.37
CA THR A 21 -15.34 -8.02 -75.70
C THR A 21 -14.01 -8.10 -76.43
N THR A 22 -13.78 -7.19 -77.38
CA THR A 22 -12.49 -7.04 -78.03
C THR A 22 -11.51 -6.81 -76.89
N ALA A 23 -10.68 -7.82 -76.62
CA ALA A 23 -9.51 -7.64 -75.78
C ALA A 23 -8.77 -6.46 -76.40
N TYR A 24 -8.75 -5.33 -75.71
CA TYR A 24 -7.90 -4.22 -76.11
C TYR A 24 -6.47 -4.75 -75.99
N ALA A 25 -5.88 -5.12 -77.13
CA ALA A 25 -4.46 -5.37 -77.20
C ALA A 25 -3.79 -4.00 -77.04
N ASP A 26 -3.07 -3.81 -75.94
CA ASP A 26 -2.26 -2.61 -75.77
C ASP A 26 -1.18 -2.60 -76.85
N THR A 27 -1.12 -1.54 -77.64
CA THR A 27 -0.07 -1.34 -78.65
C THR A 27 1.03 -0.43 -78.10
N ALA A 28 2.28 -0.71 -78.46
CA ALA A 28 3.40 0.19 -78.22
C ALA A 28 4.39 0.19 -79.39
N TYR A 29 5.18 1.25 -79.48
CA TYR A 29 6.25 1.33 -80.47
C TYR A 29 7.45 0.46 -80.05
N CYS A 30 7.89 -0.44 -80.94
CA CYS A 30 9.08 -1.25 -80.71
C CYS A 30 10.28 -0.66 -81.47
N ASP A 31 11.29 -0.21 -80.74
CA ASP A 31 12.50 0.39 -81.31
C ASP A 31 13.33 -0.57 -82.19
N ILE A 32 13.19 -1.89 -81.97
CA ILE A 32 13.90 -2.91 -82.77
C ILE A 32 13.18 -3.18 -84.09
N CYS A 33 11.85 -3.26 -84.06
CA CYS A 33 11.04 -3.49 -85.27
C CYS A 33 10.75 -2.19 -86.04
N GLY A 34 10.93 -1.02 -85.41
CA GLY A 34 10.67 0.29 -86.00
C GLY A 34 9.19 0.59 -86.28
N LYS A 35 8.26 -0.16 -85.68
CA LYS A 35 6.81 -0.06 -85.90
C LYS A 35 6.02 -0.21 -84.60
N GLU A 36 4.77 0.22 -84.62
CA GLU A 36 3.79 -0.08 -83.58
C GLU A 36 3.46 -1.59 -83.61
N VAL A 37 3.52 -2.23 -82.45
CA VAL A 37 3.34 -3.67 -82.28
C VAL A 37 2.40 -3.97 -81.11
N ASP A 38 1.73 -5.11 -81.18
CA ASP A 38 1.01 -5.66 -80.05
C ASP A 38 2.00 -6.11 -78.97
N ILE A 39 1.65 -5.83 -77.71
CA ILE A 39 2.45 -6.19 -76.54
C ILE A 39 1.88 -7.46 -75.92
N ASP A 40 2.68 -8.52 -75.90
CA ASP A 40 2.42 -9.64 -74.99
C ASP A 40 3.01 -9.28 -73.63
N TYR A 41 2.25 -9.42 -72.54
CA TYR A 41 2.88 -9.27 -71.24
C TYR A 41 2.69 -10.42 -70.27
N SER A 42 3.75 -10.59 -69.48
CA SER A 42 3.88 -11.58 -68.43
C SER A 42 2.82 -11.45 -67.35
N ASN A 43 2.78 -12.47 -66.49
CA ASN A 43 2.09 -12.41 -65.21
C ASN A 43 2.61 -11.23 -64.37
N TYR A 44 1.76 -10.77 -63.47
CA TYR A 44 2.10 -9.74 -62.51
C TYR A 44 2.98 -10.30 -61.39
N GLU A 45 3.99 -9.51 -61.01
CA GLU A 45 4.94 -9.81 -59.95
C GLU A 45 4.86 -8.73 -58.86
N TYR A 46 5.05 -9.13 -57.61
CA TYR A 46 5.16 -8.18 -56.50
C TYR A 46 6.42 -7.33 -56.66
N LEU A 47 6.27 -6.00 -56.66
CA LEU A 47 7.39 -5.07 -56.72
C LEU A 47 7.69 -4.50 -55.33
N ASN A 48 6.70 -3.90 -54.69
CA ASN A 48 6.82 -3.30 -53.36
C ASN A 48 5.43 -3.16 -52.71
N ALA A 49 5.37 -2.53 -51.54
CA ALA A 49 4.13 -2.39 -50.77
C ALA A 49 3.01 -1.63 -51.48
N GLN A 50 3.34 -0.79 -52.48
CA GLN A 50 2.37 0.02 -53.20
C GLN A 50 1.99 -0.60 -54.55
N PHE A 51 2.93 -1.23 -55.24
CA PHE A 51 2.75 -1.65 -56.63
C PHE A 51 3.11 -3.11 -56.90
N HIS A 52 2.42 -3.70 -57.87
CA HIS A 52 2.89 -4.83 -58.66
C HIS A 52 3.28 -4.36 -60.06
N GLN A 53 4.08 -5.16 -60.75
CA GLN A 53 4.53 -4.85 -62.12
C GLN A 53 4.42 -6.08 -63.02
N ARG A 54 4.40 -5.87 -64.33
CA ARG A 54 4.54 -6.93 -65.34
C ARG A 54 5.46 -6.48 -66.45
N SER A 55 6.10 -7.43 -67.12
CA SER A 55 7.03 -7.13 -68.22
C SER A 55 6.34 -7.36 -69.55
N GLY A 56 6.29 -6.32 -70.39
CA GLY A 56 5.75 -6.34 -71.74
C GLY A 56 6.84 -6.56 -72.78
N TYR A 57 6.56 -7.45 -73.72
CA TYR A 57 7.44 -7.89 -74.78
C TYR A 57 6.76 -7.71 -76.13
N CYS A 58 7.55 -7.32 -77.15
CA CYS A 58 7.08 -7.24 -78.52
C CYS A 58 6.68 -8.64 -79.00
N GLN A 59 5.44 -8.83 -79.44
CA GLN A 59 4.95 -10.14 -79.89
C GLN A 59 5.66 -10.65 -81.17
N GLU A 60 6.25 -9.74 -81.95
CA GLU A 60 6.91 -10.05 -83.24
C GLU A 60 8.38 -10.45 -83.09
N CYS A 61 9.13 -9.83 -82.17
CA CYS A 61 10.58 -10.07 -82.01
C CYS A 61 11.02 -10.45 -80.60
N GLY A 62 10.12 -10.45 -79.62
CA GLY A 62 10.38 -10.82 -78.23
C GLY A 62 11.19 -9.79 -77.43
N SER A 63 11.53 -8.64 -78.00
CA SER A 63 12.27 -7.61 -77.29
C SER A 63 11.46 -7.00 -76.15
N PHE A 64 12.12 -6.62 -75.07
CA PHE A 64 11.50 -5.91 -73.97
C PHE A 64 11.02 -4.51 -74.43
N VAL A 65 9.78 -4.15 -74.12
CA VAL A 65 9.17 -2.87 -74.55
C VAL A 65 8.71 -2.01 -73.36
N ALA A 66 8.17 -2.63 -72.30
CA ALA A 66 7.62 -1.86 -71.18
C ALA A 66 7.63 -2.62 -69.83
N LYS A 67 7.64 -1.87 -68.73
CA LYS A 67 7.42 -2.36 -67.35
C LYS A 67 6.38 -1.51 -66.62
N PRO A 68 5.09 -1.60 -67.00
CA PRO A 68 4.03 -0.88 -66.30
C PRO A 68 3.91 -1.33 -64.84
N ARG A 69 3.51 -0.39 -63.99
CA ARG A 69 3.25 -0.60 -62.56
C ARG A 69 1.80 -0.23 -62.27
N SER A 70 1.16 -1.04 -61.45
CA SER A 70 -0.22 -0.84 -61.01
C SER A 70 -0.30 -1.05 -59.50
N GLU A 71 -1.19 -0.30 -58.86
CA GLU A 71 -1.41 -0.44 -57.41
C GLU A 71 -1.99 -1.83 -57.08
N HIS A 72 -1.67 -2.32 -55.88
CA HIS A 72 -2.22 -3.59 -55.44
C HIS A 72 -3.73 -3.53 -55.25
N ASN A 73 -4.42 -4.55 -55.75
CA ASN A 73 -5.80 -4.84 -55.39
C ASN A 73 -5.81 -5.86 -54.25
N TRP A 74 -5.99 -5.39 -53.02
CA TRP A 74 -5.91 -6.21 -51.80
C TRP A 74 -7.24 -6.91 -51.50
N SER A 75 -7.17 -8.20 -51.14
CA SER A 75 -8.35 -8.95 -50.69
C SER A 75 -8.69 -8.65 -49.23
N GLY A 76 -9.95 -8.34 -48.95
CA GLY A 76 -10.46 -8.23 -47.58
C GLY A 76 -9.74 -7.17 -46.75
N THR A 77 -9.58 -7.42 -45.45
CA THR A 77 -8.99 -6.47 -44.49
C THR A 77 -7.91 -7.17 -43.68
N ALA A 78 -6.75 -6.52 -43.51
CA ALA A 78 -5.67 -7.06 -42.66
C ALA A 78 -6.14 -7.16 -41.20
N THR A 79 -5.78 -8.27 -40.55
CA THR A 79 -6.07 -8.55 -39.14
C THR A 79 -4.84 -8.25 -38.26
N CYS A 80 -4.95 -8.53 -36.96
CA CYS A 80 -3.83 -8.37 -36.02
C CYS A 80 -2.65 -9.30 -36.36
N THR A 81 -2.93 -10.50 -36.90
CA THR A 81 -1.94 -11.57 -37.09
C THR A 81 -1.69 -11.93 -38.56
N SER A 82 -2.58 -11.52 -39.46
CA SER A 82 -2.45 -11.77 -40.90
C SER A 82 -2.64 -10.50 -41.75
N GLY A 83 -1.79 -10.35 -42.77
CA GLY A 83 -1.94 -9.33 -43.80
C GLY A 83 -2.99 -9.69 -44.85
N GLN A 84 -3.06 -8.88 -45.89
CA GLN A 84 -3.94 -9.10 -47.05
C GLN A 84 -3.13 -9.72 -48.20
N THR A 85 -3.82 -10.38 -49.12
CA THR A 85 -3.22 -10.93 -50.34
C THR A 85 -3.68 -10.13 -51.54
N CYS A 86 -2.76 -9.77 -52.45
CA CYS A 86 -3.11 -9.13 -53.70
C CYS A 86 -3.75 -10.16 -54.64
N THR A 87 -4.96 -9.88 -55.13
CA THR A 87 -5.70 -10.80 -56.02
C THR A 87 -5.08 -10.95 -57.41
N VAL A 88 -4.13 -10.06 -57.76
CA VAL A 88 -3.50 -10.00 -59.08
C VAL A 88 -2.13 -10.68 -59.10
N CYS A 89 -1.23 -10.33 -58.18
CA CYS A 89 0.14 -10.86 -58.15
C CYS A 89 0.41 -11.88 -57.03
N GLY A 90 -0.55 -12.11 -56.13
CA GLY A 90 -0.39 -13.02 -54.99
C GLY A 90 0.53 -12.53 -53.86
N GLY A 91 1.12 -11.33 -53.99
CA GLY A 91 1.93 -10.75 -52.92
C GLY A 91 1.11 -10.47 -51.65
N THR A 92 1.78 -10.40 -50.50
CA THR A 92 1.14 -10.21 -49.19
C THR A 92 1.53 -8.89 -48.53
N SER A 93 0.58 -8.21 -47.89
CA SER A 93 0.85 -7.05 -47.03
C SER A 93 1.22 -7.48 -45.61
N ASN A 94 1.70 -6.54 -44.79
CA ASN A 94 1.96 -6.80 -43.38
C ASN A 94 0.64 -6.85 -42.57
N PRO A 95 0.58 -7.64 -41.48
CA PRO A 95 -0.53 -7.56 -40.54
C PRO A 95 -0.59 -6.18 -39.88
N ARG A 96 -1.76 -5.80 -39.35
CA ARG A 96 -1.92 -4.55 -38.58
C ARG A 96 -1.18 -4.57 -37.25
N GLY A 97 -0.90 -5.75 -36.72
CA GLY A 97 -0.41 -5.92 -35.37
C GLY A 97 -1.47 -5.61 -34.32
N HIS A 98 -1.11 -5.87 -33.06
CA HIS A 98 -1.96 -5.56 -31.92
C HIS A 98 -1.78 -4.10 -31.48
N ALA A 99 -2.89 -3.47 -31.09
CA ALA A 99 -2.90 -2.16 -30.45
C ALA A 99 -3.60 -2.30 -29.09
N TYR A 100 -2.86 -2.80 -28.10
CA TYR A 100 -3.40 -3.06 -26.76
C TYR A 100 -3.61 -1.79 -25.95
N GLU A 101 -4.74 -1.70 -25.27
CA GLU A 101 -5.00 -0.75 -24.20
C GLU A 101 -5.26 -1.49 -22.90
N SER A 102 -4.79 -0.92 -21.79
CA SER A 102 -4.90 -1.52 -20.47
C SER A 102 -5.92 -0.81 -19.60
N THR A 103 -6.66 -1.56 -18.80
CA THR A 103 -7.50 -1.05 -17.71
C THR A 103 -7.27 -1.89 -16.45
N VAL A 104 -7.39 -1.27 -15.28
CA VAL A 104 -7.43 -2.03 -14.01
C VAL A 104 -8.85 -2.55 -13.84
N THR A 105 -9.00 -3.87 -13.77
CA THR A 105 -10.31 -4.54 -13.65
C THR A 105 -10.59 -5.03 -12.24
N ILE A 106 -9.53 -5.31 -11.47
CA ILE A 106 -9.60 -5.59 -10.03
C ILE A 106 -8.52 -4.75 -9.36
N GLU A 107 -8.91 -3.87 -8.44
CA GLU A 107 -7.95 -3.11 -7.65
C GLU A 107 -7.24 -4.03 -6.64
N PRO A 108 -5.92 -3.88 -6.43
CA PRO A 108 -5.21 -4.65 -5.40
C PRO A 108 -5.65 -4.25 -4.00
N THR A 109 -5.63 -5.21 -3.07
CA THR A 109 -5.84 -4.97 -1.64
C THR A 109 -4.54 -5.17 -0.86
N CYS A 110 -4.58 -5.07 0.47
CA CYS A 110 -3.41 -5.32 1.32
C CYS A 110 -2.88 -6.76 1.21
N THR A 111 -3.74 -7.72 0.85
CA THR A 111 -3.45 -9.16 0.90
C THR A 111 -3.72 -9.89 -0.41
N THR A 112 -4.43 -9.27 -1.35
CA THR A 112 -4.78 -9.88 -2.64
C THR A 112 -4.29 -9.02 -3.78
N ASP A 113 -3.62 -9.65 -4.74
CA ASP A 113 -3.24 -9.01 -6.00
C ASP A 113 -4.49 -8.51 -6.74
N GLY A 114 -4.34 -7.36 -7.38
CA GLY A 114 -5.29 -6.84 -8.37
C GLY A 114 -5.04 -7.44 -9.75
N VAL A 115 -5.82 -7.00 -10.72
CA VAL A 115 -5.73 -7.46 -12.11
C VAL A 115 -5.78 -6.28 -13.06
N ARG A 116 -4.81 -6.22 -13.96
CA ARG A 116 -4.81 -5.37 -15.15
C ARG A 116 -5.19 -6.20 -16.35
N THR A 117 -6.17 -5.73 -17.12
CA THR A 117 -6.62 -6.37 -18.36
C THR A 117 -6.20 -5.55 -19.56
N TYR A 118 -5.69 -6.21 -20.58
CA TYR A 118 -5.28 -5.61 -21.84
C TYR A 118 -6.20 -6.09 -22.96
N VAL A 119 -6.80 -5.15 -23.69
CA VAL A 119 -7.69 -5.45 -24.82
C VAL A 119 -7.18 -4.76 -26.08
N CYS A 120 -7.08 -5.49 -27.18
CA CYS A 120 -6.64 -4.92 -28.45
C CYS A 120 -7.76 -4.09 -29.11
N LYS A 121 -7.47 -2.84 -29.47
CA LYS A 121 -8.43 -1.96 -30.18
C LYS A 121 -8.77 -2.44 -31.59
N ASN A 122 -7.84 -3.16 -32.23
CA ASN A 122 -8.03 -3.69 -33.58
C ASN A 122 -8.89 -4.95 -33.58
N ASP A 123 -8.96 -5.67 -32.45
CA ASP A 123 -9.74 -6.90 -32.28
C ASP A 123 -9.99 -7.16 -30.79
N SER A 124 -11.23 -6.98 -30.33
CA SER A 124 -11.59 -7.10 -28.92
C SER A 124 -11.54 -8.53 -28.39
N SER A 125 -11.46 -9.55 -29.27
CA SER A 125 -11.28 -10.94 -28.84
C SER A 125 -9.85 -11.22 -28.35
N HIS A 126 -8.89 -10.40 -28.76
CA HIS A 126 -7.51 -10.50 -28.29
C HIS A 126 -7.34 -9.78 -26.95
N THR A 127 -7.28 -10.57 -25.89
CA THR A 127 -7.16 -10.11 -24.51
C THR A 127 -6.12 -10.91 -23.74
N TYR A 128 -5.46 -10.27 -22.78
CA TYR A 128 -4.65 -10.94 -21.76
C TYR A 128 -4.66 -10.13 -20.46
N THR A 129 -4.17 -10.73 -19.38
CA THR A 129 -4.18 -10.14 -18.04
C THR A 129 -2.82 -10.25 -17.37
N GLU A 130 -2.51 -9.27 -16.53
CA GLU A 130 -1.34 -9.29 -15.65
C GLU A 130 -1.75 -9.01 -14.20
N PRO A 131 -1.13 -9.66 -13.21
CA PRO A 131 -1.38 -9.38 -11.81
C PRO A 131 -0.80 -8.01 -11.43
N ILE A 132 -1.50 -7.30 -10.56
CA ILE A 132 -0.99 -6.10 -9.87
C ILE A 132 -0.69 -6.54 -8.43
N PRO A 133 0.58 -6.51 -7.96
CA PRO A 133 0.90 -6.95 -6.62
C PRO A 133 0.05 -6.28 -5.53
N ALA A 134 -0.31 -7.04 -4.50
CA ALA A 134 -0.97 -6.53 -3.30
C ALA A 134 -0.21 -5.33 -2.71
N THR A 135 -0.94 -4.37 -2.13
CA THR A 135 -0.36 -3.11 -1.61
C THR A 135 0.35 -3.27 -0.27
N GLU A 136 0.33 -4.47 0.30
CA GLU A 136 0.79 -4.81 1.64
C GLU A 136 0.09 -3.98 2.74
N HIS A 137 0.32 -4.34 4.00
CA HIS A 137 -0.21 -3.58 5.12
C HIS A 137 0.66 -2.34 5.41
N ASN A 138 0.01 -1.18 5.53
CA ASN A 138 0.63 0.05 5.98
C ASN A 138 0.10 0.39 7.38
N TYR A 139 0.70 -0.19 8.42
CA TYR A 139 0.22 -0.04 9.80
C TYR A 139 0.65 1.30 10.43
N GLU A 140 -0.29 1.99 11.05
CA GLU A 140 -0.03 3.07 12.00
C GLU A 140 -0.34 2.62 13.42
N SER A 141 0.52 2.99 14.37
CA SER A 141 0.38 2.61 15.78
C SER A 141 -0.08 3.76 16.64
N SER A 142 -0.92 3.49 17.64
CA SER A 142 -1.29 4.43 18.69
C SER A 142 -1.38 3.71 20.05
N VAL A 143 -1.14 4.46 21.13
CA VAL A 143 -1.34 3.95 22.50
C VAL A 143 -2.82 4.10 22.83
N THR A 144 -3.53 2.97 22.91
CA THR A 144 -4.97 2.93 23.22
C THR A 144 -5.23 2.78 24.71
N THR A 145 -4.28 2.24 25.45
CA THR A 145 -4.29 2.21 26.92
C THR A 145 -2.87 2.47 27.43
N ALA A 146 -2.70 3.51 28.25
CA ALA A 146 -1.39 3.80 28.84
C ALA A 146 -1.03 2.74 29.89
N ALA A 147 0.24 2.35 29.96
CA ALA A 147 0.73 1.47 31.01
C ALA A 147 0.66 2.17 32.38
N ALA A 148 0.25 1.43 33.41
CA ALA A 148 0.26 1.88 34.79
C ALA A 148 1.42 1.26 35.57
N CYS A 149 1.50 1.49 36.87
CA CYS A 149 2.56 0.92 37.71
C CYS A 149 2.54 -0.62 37.72
N THR A 150 1.36 -1.24 37.70
CA THR A 150 1.19 -2.69 37.89
C THR A 150 0.40 -3.36 36.77
N THR A 151 -0.12 -2.60 35.81
CA THR A 151 -0.89 -3.14 34.69
C THR A 151 -0.28 -2.68 33.38
N ASP A 152 -0.10 -3.63 32.47
CA ASP A 152 0.35 -3.35 31.12
C ASP A 152 -0.64 -2.40 30.42
N GLY A 153 -0.08 -1.53 29.57
CA GLY A 153 -0.83 -0.77 28.60
C GLY A 153 -1.03 -1.55 27.31
N VAL A 154 -1.65 -0.92 26.33
CA VAL A 154 -1.93 -1.51 25.01
C VAL A 154 -1.55 -0.51 23.93
N ARG A 155 -0.74 -0.97 22.97
CA ARG A 155 -0.52 -0.31 21.69
C ARG A 155 -1.34 -1.03 20.63
N THR A 156 -2.07 -0.28 19.82
CA THR A 156 -2.90 -0.81 18.73
C THR A 156 -2.33 -0.34 17.40
N TYR A 157 -2.23 -1.27 16.46
CA TYR A 157 -1.79 -1.04 15.09
C TYR A 157 -2.98 -1.19 14.15
N VAL A 158 -3.22 -0.20 13.30
CA VAL A 158 -4.33 -0.19 12.34
C VAL A 158 -3.77 0.09 10.95
N CYS A 159 -4.13 -0.73 9.97
CA CYS A 159 -3.69 -0.51 8.59
C CYS A 159 -4.42 0.70 7.99
N LYS A 160 -3.67 1.64 7.40
CA LYS A 160 -4.23 2.82 6.71
C LYS A 160 -5.01 2.47 5.45
N ASN A 161 -4.61 1.39 4.80
CA ASN A 161 -5.22 0.93 3.55
C ASN A 161 -6.54 0.19 3.81
N ASP A 162 -6.69 -0.41 5.01
CA ASP A 162 -7.89 -1.13 5.42
C ASP A 162 -7.99 -1.20 6.95
N SER A 163 -8.92 -0.44 7.52
CA SER A 163 -9.11 -0.33 8.97
C SER A 163 -9.58 -1.63 9.66
N SER A 164 -10.01 -2.64 8.90
CA SER A 164 -10.38 -3.95 9.47
C SER A 164 -9.15 -4.76 9.90
N HIS A 165 -7.98 -4.50 9.30
CA HIS A 165 -6.73 -5.12 9.67
C HIS A 165 -6.12 -4.41 10.87
N THR A 166 -6.22 -5.05 12.03
CA THR A 166 -5.73 -4.54 13.31
C THR A 166 -5.06 -5.63 14.12
N TYR A 167 -4.03 -5.25 14.89
CA TYR A 167 -3.45 -6.09 15.92
C TYR A 167 -2.98 -5.24 17.10
N THR A 168 -2.74 -5.89 18.24
CA THR A 168 -2.32 -5.21 19.47
C THR A 168 -1.06 -5.82 20.05
N GLU A 169 -0.30 -4.98 20.75
CA GLU A 169 0.87 -5.39 21.52
C GLU A 169 0.78 -4.83 22.95
N PRO A 170 1.16 -5.61 23.97
CA PRO A 170 1.22 -5.11 25.34
C PRO A 170 2.35 -4.10 25.48
N ILE A 171 2.10 -3.04 26.25
CA ILE A 171 3.14 -2.12 26.73
C ILE A 171 3.40 -2.52 28.18
N PRO A 172 4.60 -3.03 28.53
CA PRO A 172 4.87 -3.47 29.89
C PRO A 172 4.56 -2.39 30.94
N ALA A 173 4.05 -2.81 32.08
CA ALA A 173 3.82 -1.94 33.23
C ALA A 173 5.07 -1.10 33.55
N ALA A 174 4.87 0.17 33.86
CA ALA A 174 5.96 1.13 34.08
C ALA A 174 6.72 0.89 35.42
N GLY A 175 6.17 0.05 36.29
CA GLY A 175 6.66 -0.15 37.64
C GLY A 175 6.41 1.04 38.57
N HIS A 176 6.91 0.94 39.79
CA HIS A 176 6.81 1.99 40.79
C HIS A 176 8.04 2.89 40.76
N ASN A 177 7.84 4.20 40.56
CA ASN A 177 8.87 5.21 40.80
C ASN A 177 8.90 5.55 42.30
N LEU A 178 9.74 4.87 43.07
CA LEU A 178 9.75 4.93 44.54
C LEU A 178 10.73 5.97 45.08
N GLU A 179 10.27 6.74 46.06
CA GLU A 179 11.11 7.61 46.87
C GLU A 179 11.10 7.13 48.33
N LYS A 180 12.28 7.00 48.93
CA LYS A 180 12.43 6.51 50.30
C LYS A 180 12.17 7.63 51.30
N ALA A 181 11.35 7.35 52.30
CA ALA A 181 11.23 8.11 53.53
C ALA A 181 12.08 7.43 54.61
N GLU A 182 13.03 8.17 55.18
CA GLU A 182 13.89 7.64 56.23
C GLU A 182 13.12 7.40 57.53
N LYS A 183 13.58 6.41 58.31
CA LYS A 183 13.04 6.10 59.63
C LYS A 183 13.00 7.34 60.50
N LYS A 184 11.91 7.51 61.24
CA LYS A 184 11.79 8.52 62.28
C LYS A 184 11.68 7.85 63.63
N ASP A 185 12.67 8.05 64.49
CA ASP A 185 12.64 7.49 65.84
C ASP A 185 11.49 8.06 66.67
N ALA A 186 10.95 7.21 67.55
CA ALA A 186 9.93 7.61 68.50
C ALA A 186 10.56 8.45 69.62
N GLY A 187 9.84 9.48 70.05
CA GLY A 187 10.19 10.28 71.21
C GLY A 187 9.54 9.76 72.50
N CYS A 188 9.68 10.52 73.58
CA CYS A 188 9.00 10.19 74.84
C CYS A 188 7.47 10.26 74.73
N THR A 189 6.94 11.14 73.86
CA THR A 189 5.49 11.41 73.75
C THR A 189 4.95 11.35 72.33
N LYS A 190 5.82 11.34 71.30
CA LYS A 190 5.41 11.29 69.90
C LYS A 190 5.88 9.98 69.29
N ASP A 191 4.98 9.26 68.67
CA ASP A 191 5.30 8.06 67.91
C ASP A 191 6.23 8.39 66.73
N GLY A 192 7.09 7.42 66.42
CA GLY A 192 7.94 7.38 65.24
C GLY A 192 7.34 6.48 64.16
N TYR A 193 8.12 6.21 63.12
CA TYR A 193 7.78 5.24 62.09
C TYR A 193 9.03 4.61 61.49
N GLU A 194 8.92 3.36 61.05
CA GLU A 194 9.96 2.69 60.26
C GLU A 194 10.07 3.30 58.87
N ALA A 195 11.25 3.18 58.24
CA ALA A 195 11.46 3.64 56.87
C ALA A 195 10.46 2.99 55.90
N TYR A 196 10.01 3.73 54.90
CA TYR A 196 9.06 3.27 53.90
C TYR A 196 9.33 3.92 52.55
N TRP A 197 8.73 3.41 51.48
CA TRP A 197 8.85 3.96 50.13
C TRP A 197 7.51 4.47 49.63
N ARG A 198 7.50 5.63 48.98
CA ARG A 198 6.30 6.21 48.38
C ARG A 198 6.46 6.27 46.88
N CYS A 199 5.52 5.66 46.15
CA CYS A 199 5.51 5.78 44.70
C CYS A 199 5.08 7.18 44.29
N GLN A 200 5.91 7.88 43.52
CA GLN A 200 5.61 9.22 43.04
C GLN A 200 4.52 9.24 41.96
N THR A 201 4.30 8.12 41.28
CA THR A 201 3.28 7.98 40.24
C THR A 201 1.89 7.72 40.84
N CYS A 202 1.73 6.64 41.62
CA CYS A 202 0.42 6.23 42.15
C CYS A 202 0.15 6.63 43.60
N LYS A 203 1.12 7.25 44.28
CA LYS A 203 1.05 7.72 45.69
C LYS A 203 0.85 6.64 46.75
N LYS A 204 0.82 5.35 46.37
CA LYS A 204 0.84 4.20 47.28
C LYS A 204 2.16 4.12 48.05
N LEU A 205 2.10 3.47 49.21
CA LEU A 205 3.23 3.26 50.11
C LEU A 205 3.66 1.79 50.08
N PHE A 206 4.95 1.55 50.28
CA PHE A 206 5.56 0.23 50.26
C PHE A 206 6.55 0.08 51.41
N SER A 207 6.68 -1.13 51.94
CA SER A 207 7.66 -1.45 52.99
C SER A 207 9.01 -1.92 52.44
N ASP A 208 9.13 -2.07 51.11
CA ASP A 208 10.33 -2.56 50.43
C ASP A 208 10.73 -1.66 49.26
N GLU A 209 12.02 -1.68 48.94
CA GLU A 209 12.60 -0.93 47.83
C GLU A 209 12.15 -1.44 46.44
N ALA A 210 11.69 -2.70 46.34
CA ALA A 210 11.19 -3.25 45.09
C ALA A 210 9.73 -2.86 44.81
N GLY A 211 9.01 -2.27 45.76
CA GLY A 211 7.61 -1.85 45.60
C GLY A 211 6.65 -3.02 45.47
N THR A 212 6.95 -4.14 46.11
CA THR A 212 6.17 -5.38 46.00
C THR A 212 5.20 -5.57 47.16
N VAL A 213 5.47 -4.96 48.32
CA VAL A 213 4.66 -5.06 49.54
C VAL A 213 4.01 -3.71 49.82
N GLU A 214 2.79 -3.53 49.32
CA GLU A 214 1.98 -2.33 49.56
C GLU A 214 1.52 -2.24 51.02
N ILE A 215 1.65 -1.06 51.62
CA ILE A 215 1.18 -0.74 52.97
C ILE A 215 0.20 0.43 52.91
N ILE A 216 -0.78 0.45 53.81
CA ILE A 216 -1.76 1.55 53.90
C ILE A 216 -1.15 2.75 54.62
N ASN A 217 -0.35 2.50 55.66
CA ASN A 217 0.32 3.50 56.48
C ASN A 217 1.74 3.03 56.86
N PRO A 218 2.67 3.95 57.17
CA PRO A 218 3.97 3.60 57.73
C PRO A 218 3.83 2.77 59.00
N ILE A 219 4.75 1.82 59.21
CA ILE A 219 4.77 0.99 60.42
C ILE A 219 5.15 1.90 61.60
N GLU A 220 4.25 2.01 62.55
CA GLU A 220 4.37 2.91 63.69
C GLU A 220 5.33 2.38 64.75
N ILE A 221 6.22 3.25 65.25
CA ILE A 221 7.09 2.97 66.39
C ILE A 221 6.52 3.72 67.59
N LYS A 222 6.00 2.98 68.57
CA LYS A 222 5.34 3.59 69.73
C LYS A 222 6.32 4.40 70.57
N ALA A 223 5.85 5.54 71.08
CA ALA A 223 6.57 6.38 72.02
C ALA A 223 7.06 5.56 73.21
N THR A 224 8.31 5.79 73.63
CA THR A 224 8.94 5.00 74.69
C THR A 224 8.44 5.35 76.09
N GLY A 225 7.67 6.42 76.22
CA GLY A 225 7.35 7.04 77.50
C GLY A 225 8.56 7.76 78.11
N HIS A 226 8.35 8.29 79.31
CA HIS A 226 9.40 8.95 80.08
C HIS A 226 10.13 7.97 80.99
N ASP A 227 11.45 7.81 80.80
CA ASP A 227 12.32 7.15 81.79
C ASP A 227 12.63 8.14 82.92
N LEU A 228 11.83 8.12 83.99
CA LEU A 228 11.88 9.10 85.06
C LEU A 228 12.76 8.65 86.23
N LYS A 229 13.64 9.54 86.69
CA LYS A 229 14.34 9.40 87.97
C LYS A 229 13.90 10.47 88.95
N ALA A 230 13.53 10.05 90.17
CA ALA A 230 13.14 10.96 91.23
C ALA A 230 14.34 11.74 91.80
N VAL A 231 14.17 13.04 91.98
CA VAL A 231 15.06 13.93 92.71
C VAL A 231 14.35 14.38 93.97
N LYS A 232 14.93 14.07 95.14
CA LYS A 232 14.33 14.39 96.44
C LYS A 232 14.33 15.89 96.68
N ARG A 233 13.31 16.37 97.41
CA ARG A 233 13.22 17.75 97.90
C ARG A 233 14.52 18.24 98.54
N LYS A 234 14.88 19.50 98.28
CA LYS A 234 15.92 20.27 98.98
C LYS A 234 15.25 21.49 99.63
N GLU A 235 15.46 21.69 100.93
CA GLU A 235 14.91 22.86 101.63
C GLU A 235 15.65 24.14 101.22
N ALA A 236 14.93 25.27 101.20
CA ALA A 236 15.50 26.57 100.85
C ALA A 236 16.32 27.14 102.02
N GLY A 237 17.47 27.73 101.72
CA GLY A 237 18.35 28.38 102.68
C GLY A 237 18.36 29.90 102.53
N CYS A 238 19.16 30.59 103.35
CA CYS A 238 19.31 32.05 103.27
C CYS A 238 20.03 32.53 102.00
N THR A 239 20.70 31.63 101.27
CA THR A 239 21.58 31.94 100.13
C THR A 239 21.31 31.07 98.90
N GLU A 240 20.50 30.01 99.00
CA GLU A 240 20.18 29.09 97.89
C GLU A 240 18.69 28.73 97.90
N ASP A 241 18.07 28.73 96.73
CA ASP A 241 16.70 28.27 96.56
C ASP A 241 16.57 26.76 96.80
N GLY A 242 15.47 26.37 97.45
CA GLY A 242 15.05 24.98 97.59
C GLY A 242 14.17 24.52 96.42
N HIS A 243 13.87 23.24 96.36
CA HIS A 243 12.92 22.67 95.39
C HIS A 243 12.18 21.49 95.99
N GLU A 244 10.91 21.31 95.59
CA GLU A 244 10.14 20.11 95.94
C GLU A 244 10.70 18.85 95.25
N THR A 245 10.15 17.68 95.61
CA THR A 245 10.48 16.44 94.91
C THR A 245 9.97 16.51 93.47
N TYR A 246 10.82 16.17 92.50
CA TYR A 246 10.44 16.16 91.09
C TYR A 246 11.03 14.94 90.38
N TRP A 247 10.48 14.58 89.23
CA TRP A 247 10.95 13.49 88.39
C TRP A 247 11.62 14.04 87.15
N ARG A 248 12.85 13.63 86.87
CA ARG A 248 13.60 14.04 85.68
C ARG A 248 13.64 12.91 84.67
N CYS A 249 13.12 13.16 83.47
CA CYS A 249 13.25 12.21 82.37
C CYS A 249 14.71 12.13 81.91
N GLN A 250 15.27 10.93 81.87
CA GLN A 250 16.66 10.70 81.45
C GLN A 250 16.82 10.86 79.94
N THR A 251 15.76 10.65 79.17
CA THR A 251 15.77 10.77 77.71
C THR A 251 15.63 12.23 77.26
N CYS A 252 14.52 12.89 77.59
CA CYS A 252 14.23 14.26 77.11
C CYS A 252 14.67 15.38 78.06
N LYS A 253 15.20 15.04 79.25
CA LYS A 253 15.67 15.98 80.28
C LYS A 253 14.61 16.91 80.89
N LYS A 254 13.34 16.80 80.48
CA LYS A 254 12.19 17.48 81.08
C LYS A 254 11.98 17.04 82.53
N LEU A 255 11.43 17.95 83.33
CA LEU A 255 11.08 17.73 84.73
C LEU A 255 9.57 17.49 84.81
N PHE A 256 9.13 16.74 85.80
CA PHE A 256 7.74 16.39 86.02
C PHE A 256 7.44 16.44 87.52
N SER A 257 6.24 16.88 87.86
CA SER A 257 5.75 16.93 89.25
C SER A 257 5.13 15.61 89.72
N ASP A 258 4.98 14.63 88.84
CA ASP A 258 4.40 13.32 89.14
C ASP A 258 5.28 12.15 88.63
N ALA A 259 5.10 10.98 89.25
CA ALA A 259 5.83 9.77 88.88
C ALA A 259 5.38 9.13 87.56
N ALA A 260 4.24 9.52 86.99
CA ALA A 260 3.75 9.01 85.71
C ALA A 260 4.23 9.86 84.52
N GLY A 261 4.86 11.01 84.75
CA GLY A 261 5.39 11.88 83.70
C GLY A 261 4.29 12.57 82.89
N THR A 262 3.18 12.92 83.55
CA THR A 262 2.00 13.49 82.91
C THR A 262 1.90 15.00 83.10
N VAL A 263 2.55 15.55 84.13
CA VAL A 263 2.55 16.99 84.48
C VAL A 263 4.00 17.51 84.48
N GLU A 264 4.40 18.11 83.35
CA GLU A 264 5.72 18.74 83.13
C GLU A 264 5.88 20.04 83.93
#